data_AF-U9V6T3-F1
#
_entry.id   AF-U9V6T3-F1
#
_cell.length_a   1.000
_cell.length_b   1.000
_cell.length_c   1.000
_cell.angle_alpha   90.00
_cell.angle_beta   90.00
_cell.angle_gamma   90.00
#
_symmetry.space_group_name_H-M   'P 1'
#
loop_
_entity.id
_entity.type
_entity.pdbx_description
1 polymer ?
#
loop_
_entity_poly.entity_id
_entity_poly.type
_entity_poly.pdbx_seq_one_letter_code
_entity_poly.pdbx_strand_id
1 'polypeptide(L)'
;MSNNTELKITDNSNEWINWIEESITKKQIKYYDYNHFNNMQEIGFGNFGKVYRANWKSYHSYLALKSFSNFNVMAKEIVNEIKLHHEFDFHENIIRFYGITTGIINVLNIQLF
;
A
#
# COMPACT_ATOMS: atom_id res chain seq x y z
N MET A 1 2.87 8.33 -41.27
CA MET A 1 3.37 9.17 -40.16
C MET A 1 2.55 8.81 -38.94
N SER A 2 3.11 7.98 -38.06
CA SER A 2 2.39 7.47 -36.90
C SER A 2 2.39 8.51 -35.80
N ASN A 3 1.20 8.89 -35.36
CA ASN A 3 1.00 9.68 -34.16
C ASN A 3 1.22 8.75 -32.96
N ASN A 4 2.41 8.76 -32.39
CA ASN A 4 2.70 8.16 -31.11
C ASN A 4 2.38 9.20 -30.03
N THR A 5 1.16 9.07 -29.51
CA THR A 5 0.62 9.70 -28.31
C THR A 5 1.69 9.89 -27.25
N GLU A 6 2.05 11.14 -27.03
CA GLU A 6 2.62 11.62 -25.79
C GLU A 6 1.65 11.21 -24.68
N LEU A 7 2.05 10.17 -23.94
CA LEU A 7 1.35 9.64 -22.78
C LEU A 7 1.21 10.78 -21.77
N LYS A 8 0.01 11.38 -21.69
CA LYS A 8 -0.39 12.29 -20.62
C LYS A 8 -0.35 11.53 -19.29
N ILE A 9 0.81 11.44 -18.67
CA ILE A 9 1.04 10.72 -17.41
C ILE A 9 0.75 11.60 -16.18
N THR A 10 0.41 12.88 -16.34
CA THR A 10 0.54 13.84 -15.23
C THR A 10 -0.70 14.43 -14.55
N ASP A 11 -1.95 14.08 -14.86
CA ASP A 11 -3.08 14.90 -14.34
C ASP A 11 -4.03 14.28 -13.29
N ASN A 12 -3.88 13.00 -12.89
CA ASN A 12 -4.80 12.38 -11.91
C ASN A 12 -4.14 11.74 -10.68
N SER A 13 -2.81 11.78 -10.53
CA SER A 13 -2.14 11.26 -9.32
C SER A 13 -2.67 11.93 -8.05
N ASN A 14 -2.91 13.25 -8.12
CA ASN A 14 -3.45 14.04 -7.03
C ASN A 14 -4.83 13.55 -6.57
N GLU A 15 -5.69 13.07 -7.48
CA GLU A 15 -7.01 12.54 -7.14
C GLU A 15 -6.89 11.28 -6.27
N TRP A 16 -6.02 10.34 -6.66
CA TRP A 16 -5.84 9.08 -5.93
C TRP A 16 -5.14 9.28 -4.59
N ILE A 17 -4.18 10.20 -4.52
CA ILE A 17 -3.54 10.59 -3.27
C ILE A 17 -4.56 11.21 -2.32
N ASN A 18 -5.37 12.17 -2.79
CA ASN A 18 -6.43 12.78 -2.00
C ASN A 18 -7.42 11.72 -1.51
N TRP A 19 -7.78 10.75 -2.34
CA TRP A 19 -8.66 9.65 -1.91
C TRP A 19 -8.05 8.85 -0.74
N ILE A 20 -6.76 8.53 -0.79
CA ILE A 20 -6.07 7.82 0.30
C ILE A 20 -6.08 8.66 1.58
N GLU A 21 -5.71 9.94 1.49
CA GLU A 21 -5.69 10.87 2.63
C GLU A 21 -7.08 11.05 3.25
N GLU A 22 -8.11 11.21 2.42
CA GLU A 22 -9.50 11.28 2.86
C GLU A 22 -9.96 9.99 3.52
N SER A 23 -9.63 8.83 2.96
CA SER A 23 -10.01 7.53 3.54
C SER A 23 -9.33 7.28 4.89
N ILE A 24 -8.10 7.75 5.08
CA ILE A 24 -7.42 7.75 6.38
C ILE A 24 -8.12 8.70 7.35
N THR A 25 -8.41 9.93 6.92
CA THR A 25 -9.06 10.97 7.74
C THR A 25 -10.46 10.55 8.19
N LYS A 26 -11.23 9.94 7.28
CA LYS A 26 -12.56 9.36 7.52
C LYS A 26 -12.50 8.04 8.31
N LYS A 27 -11.31 7.55 8.66
CA LYS A 27 -11.06 6.27 9.37
C LYS A 27 -11.62 5.05 8.65
N GLN A 28 -11.80 5.13 7.33
CA GLN A 28 -12.18 4.00 6.49
C GLN A 28 -10.98 3.06 6.29
N ILE A 29 -9.78 3.63 6.27
CA ILE A 29 -8.52 2.90 6.25
C ILE A 29 -7.77 3.24 7.53
N LYS A 30 -7.33 2.19 8.25
CA LYS A 30 -6.52 2.37 9.43
C LYS A 30 -5.11 2.82 9.03
N TYR A 31 -4.66 3.90 9.67
CA TYR A 31 -3.28 4.35 9.57
C TYR A 31 -2.46 3.87 10.77
N TYR A 32 -1.25 3.39 10.49
CA TYR A 32 -0.27 2.96 11.48
C TYR A 32 0.94 3.88 11.42
N ASP A 33 1.53 4.14 12.57
CA ASP A 33 2.83 4.81 12.65
C ASP A 33 3.95 3.80 12.35
N TYR A 34 4.77 4.12 11.35
CA TYR A 34 5.86 3.29 10.85
C TYR A 34 6.87 2.92 11.94
N ASN A 35 7.11 3.80 12.89
CA ASN A 35 8.11 3.61 13.94
C ASN A 35 7.77 2.47 14.92
N HIS A 36 6.52 1.99 14.89
CA HIS A 36 6.11 0.83 15.68
C HIS A 36 6.48 -0.51 15.04
N PHE A 37 6.91 -0.52 13.78
CA PHE A 37 7.41 -1.72 13.13
C PHE A 37 8.88 -1.95 13.48
N ASN A 38 9.22 -3.19 13.80
CA ASN A 38 10.59 -3.59 14.11
C ASN A 38 10.89 -4.98 13.51
N ASN A 39 12.16 -5.39 13.56
CA ASN A 39 12.64 -6.65 13.00
C ASN A 39 12.24 -6.83 11.52
N MET A 40 12.41 -5.76 10.73
CA MET A 40 12.11 -5.77 9.31
C MET A 40 13.11 -6.64 8.54
N GLN A 41 12.59 -7.64 7.84
CA GLN A 41 13.36 -8.55 6.99
C GLN A 41 12.73 -8.57 5.59
N GLU A 42 13.49 -8.28 4.54
CA GLU A 42 13.00 -8.44 3.18
C GLU A 42 12.72 -9.93 2.89
N ILE A 43 11.52 -10.23 2.39
CA ILE A 43 11.06 -11.58 2.06
C ILE A 43 10.69 -11.74 0.58
N GLY A 44 10.68 -10.65 -0.19
CA GLY A 44 10.41 -10.69 -1.62
C GLY A 44 10.52 -9.31 -2.27
N PHE A 45 10.61 -9.31 -3.60
CA PHE A 45 10.62 -8.10 -4.42
C PHE A 45 9.97 -8.36 -5.78
N GLY A 46 9.46 -7.31 -6.41
CA GLY A 46 8.90 -7.36 -7.75
C GLY A 46 8.75 -5.97 -8.35
N ASN A 47 8.06 -5.87 -9.50
CA ASN A 47 7.87 -4.60 -10.21
C ASN A 47 7.19 -3.51 -9.36
N PHE A 48 6.33 -3.91 -8.42
CA PHE A 48 5.57 -2.99 -7.59
C PHE A 48 6.28 -2.61 -6.29
N GLY A 49 7.48 -3.16 -6.05
CA GLY A 49 8.33 -2.85 -4.91
C GLY A 49 8.69 -4.07 -4.07
N LYS A 50 9.11 -3.84 -2.82
CA LYS A 50 9.65 -4.88 -1.92
C LYS A 50 8.64 -5.27 -0.86
N VAL A 51 8.70 -6.53 -0.43
CA VAL A 51 7.89 -7.05 0.67
C VAL A 51 8.80 -7.39 1.83
N TYR A 52 8.47 -6.89 3.02
CA TYR A 52 9.19 -7.16 4.25
C TYR A 52 8.29 -7.92 5.23
N ARG A 53 8.85 -8.80 6.03
CA ARG A 53 8.26 -9.29 7.26
C ARG A 53 8.67 -8.37 8.40
N ALA A 54 7.75 -8.02 9.29
CA ALA A 54 8.02 -7.18 10.45
C ALA A 54 7.15 -7.59 11.65
N ASN A 55 7.60 -7.19 12.83
CA ASN A 55 6.78 -7.18 14.04
C ASN A 55 6.12 -5.80 14.18
N TRP A 56 4.94 -5.73 14.78
CA TRP A 56 4.31 -4.45 15.14
C TRP A 56 4.04 -4.39 16.64
N LYS A 57 4.65 -3.42 17.35
CA LYS A 57 4.55 -3.32 18.81
C LYS A 57 4.77 -4.67 19.51
N SER A 58 3.96 -4.97 20.52
CA SER A 58 3.87 -6.24 21.26
C SER A 58 2.95 -7.26 20.58
N TYR A 59 2.55 -7.04 19.32
CA TYR A 59 1.73 -8.00 18.60
C TYR A 59 2.57 -9.26 18.36
N HIS A 60 2.01 -10.41 18.74
CA HIS A 60 2.76 -11.67 18.79
C HIS A 60 2.92 -12.33 17.42
N SER A 61 2.21 -11.84 16.41
CA SER A 61 2.28 -12.39 15.05
C SER A 61 3.08 -11.48 14.13
N TYR A 62 3.74 -12.12 13.17
CA TYR A 62 4.40 -11.42 12.09
C TYR A 62 3.41 -10.83 11.13
N LEU A 63 3.86 -9.74 10.54
CA LEU A 63 3.11 -9.00 9.57
C LEU A 63 3.97 -8.80 8.33
N ALA A 64 3.36 -8.79 7.15
CA ALA A 64 4.09 -8.29 5.99
C ALA A 64 3.87 -6.79 5.75
N LEU A 65 4.83 -6.22 5.05
CA LEU A 65 4.90 -4.83 4.67
C LEU A 65 5.31 -4.76 3.20
N LYS A 66 4.33 -4.57 2.31
CA LYS A 66 4.60 -4.28 0.88
C LYS A 66 4.93 -2.79 0.73
N SER A 67 6.04 -2.49 0.11
CA SER A 67 6.48 -1.14 -0.21
C SER A 67 6.24 -0.85 -1.68
N PHE A 68 5.87 0.39 -1.99
CA PHE A 68 5.70 0.86 -3.35
C PHE A 68 6.77 1.92 -3.65
N SER A 69 7.59 1.67 -4.67
CA SER A 69 8.48 2.71 -5.17
C SER A 69 7.66 3.77 -5.89
N ASN A 70 7.98 5.05 -5.68
CA ASN A 70 7.36 6.18 -6.39
C ASN A 70 5.83 6.27 -6.22
N PHE A 71 5.40 6.52 -4.97
CA PHE A 71 3.99 6.60 -4.58
C PHE A 71 3.12 7.47 -5.50
N ASN A 72 3.60 8.64 -5.92
CA ASN A 72 2.80 9.55 -6.74
C ASN A 72 2.39 8.93 -8.08
N VAL A 73 3.25 8.11 -8.67
CA VAL A 73 2.95 7.39 -9.91
C VAL A 73 2.06 6.18 -9.64
N MET A 74 2.30 5.49 -8.52
CA MET A 74 1.62 4.24 -8.15
C MET A 74 0.29 4.44 -7.40
N ALA A 75 -0.11 5.67 -7.10
CA ALA A 75 -1.25 5.95 -6.24
C ALA A 75 -2.55 5.33 -6.77
N LYS A 76 -2.73 5.32 -8.10
CA LYS A 76 -3.91 4.71 -8.74
C LYS A 76 -3.97 3.20 -8.53
N GLU A 77 -2.85 2.51 -8.78
CA GLU A 77 -2.74 1.06 -8.62
C GLU A 77 -2.96 0.67 -7.15
N ILE A 78 -2.41 1.45 -6.23
CA ILE A 78 -2.58 1.21 -4.80
C ILE A 78 -4.04 1.36 -4.38
N VAL A 79 -4.73 2.41 -4.82
CA VAL A 79 -6.18 2.58 -4.56
C VAL A 79 -6.98 1.41 -5.14
N ASN A 80 -6.65 0.96 -6.34
CA ASN A 80 -7.32 -0.19 -6.95
C ASN A 80 -7.09 -1.49 -6.16
N GLU A 81 -5.86 -1.75 -5.71
CA GLU A 81 -5.53 -2.93 -4.90
C GLU A 81 -6.31 -2.90 -3.56
N ILE A 82 -6.41 -1.74 -2.90
CA ILE A 82 -7.20 -1.57 -1.67
C ILE A 82 -8.70 -1.83 -1.93
N LYS A 83 -9.26 -1.28 -3.00
CA LYS A 83 -10.67 -1.47 -3.36
C LYS A 83 -11.00 -2.93 -3.66
N LEU A 84 -10.12 -3.60 -4.42
CA LEU A 84 -10.27 -5.02 -4.71
C LEU A 84 -10.22 -5.85 -3.43
N HIS A 85 -9.26 -5.59 -2.53
CA HIS A 85 -9.24 -6.27 -1.24
C HIS A 85 -10.53 -6.06 -0.46
N HIS A 86 -11.07 -4.84 -0.39
CA HIS A 86 -12.32 -4.55 0.31
C HIS A 86 -13.53 -5.32 -0.25
N GLU A 87 -13.59 -5.54 -1.56
CA GLU A 87 -14.68 -6.27 -2.21
C GLU A 87 -14.65 -7.78 -1.90
N PHE A 88 -13.46 -8.34 -1.66
CA PHE A 88 -13.26 -9.79 -1.50
C PHE A 88 -12.79 -10.22 -0.10
N ASP A 89 -12.82 -9.35 0.93
CA ASP A 89 -12.30 -9.61 2.30
C ASP A 89 -13.17 -10.56 3.17
N PHE A 90 -13.97 -11.42 2.56
CA PHE A 90 -14.95 -12.27 3.26
C PHE A 90 -14.53 -13.73 3.37
N HIS A 91 -13.37 -14.12 2.84
CA HIS A 91 -12.90 -15.50 2.83
C HIS A 91 -11.61 -15.68 3.61
N GLU A 92 -11.54 -16.73 4.42
CA GLU A 92 -10.39 -17.10 5.26
C GLU A 92 -9.12 -17.42 4.45
N ASN A 93 -9.26 -17.71 3.15
CA ASN A 93 -8.15 -18.01 2.24
C ASN A 93 -7.69 -16.78 1.42
N ILE A 94 -8.28 -15.61 1.63
CA ILE A 94 -7.90 -14.36 0.97
C ILE A 94 -7.06 -13.54 1.94
N ILE A 95 -5.95 -13.00 1.43
CA ILE A 95 -5.04 -12.16 2.23
C ILE A 95 -5.80 -10.91 2.71
N ARG A 96 -5.76 -10.68 4.02
CA ARG A 96 -6.42 -9.54 4.65
C ARG A 96 -5.62 -8.25 4.51
N PHE A 97 -6.34 -7.16 4.28
CA PHE A 97 -5.76 -5.82 4.30
C PHE A 97 -6.01 -5.15 5.65
N TYR A 98 -4.95 -4.81 6.39
CA TYR A 98 -5.07 -4.23 7.73
C TYR A 98 -5.01 -2.70 7.77
N GLY A 99 -4.41 -2.05 6.77
CA GLY A 99 -4.22 -0.61 6.74
C GLY A 99 -2.86 -0.17 6.21
N ILE A 100 -2.59 1.12 6.34
CA ILE A 100 -1.49 1.84 5.66
C ILE A 100 -0.58 2.47 6.70
N THR A 101 0.68 2.73 6.35
CA THR A 101 1.60 3.60 7.09
C THR A 101 2.39 4.42 6.08
N THR A 102 3.06 5.49 6.48
CA THR A 102 4.09 6.14 5.64
C THR A 102 5.42 6.13 6.39
N GLY A 103 6.50 5.83 5.68
CA GLY A 103 7.88 5.85 6.21
C GLY A 103 8.78 6.75 5.36
N ILE A 104 10.07 6.82 5.69
CA ILE A 104 11.09 7.58 4.93
C ILE A 104 11.26 7.06 3.49
N ILE A 105 10.70 5.88 3.20
CA ILE A 105 10.43 5.36 1.87
C ILE A 105 8.90 5.32 1.78
N ASN A 106 8.29 5.80 0.69
CA ASN A 106 6.83 5.88 0.52
C ASN A 106 6.14 4.50 0.50
N VAL A 107 6.05 3.84 1.64
CA VAL A 107 5.58 2.46 1.80
C VAL A 107 4.10 2.46 2.14
N LEU A 108 3.20 2.42 1.15
CA LEU A 108 1.81 2.03 1.40
C LEU A 108 1.75 0.53 1.68
N ASN A 109 1.47 0.16 2.92
CA ASN A 109 1.50 -1.24 3.33
C ASN A 109 0.19 -1.98 3.03
N ILE A 110 0.36 -3.22 2.57
CA ILE A 110 -0.62 -4.32 2.60
C ILE A 110 0.04 -5.39 3.48
N GLN A 111 -0.73 -6.05 4.35
CA GLN A 111 -0.16 -6.82 5.45
C GLN A 111 -0.67 -8.27 5.51
N LEU A 112 0.24 -9.22 5.25
CA LEU A 112 0.14 -10.69 5.49
C LEU A 112 0.03 -10.98 7.01
N PHE A 113 -0.53 -12.07 7.52
CA PHE A 113 -1.15 -13.28 6.93
C PHE A 113 -2.65 -13.31 7.23
#